data_AF-A0A963W8J7-F1
#
_entry.id   AF-A0A963W8J7-F1
#
_cell.length_a   1.000
_cell.length_b   1.000
_cell.length_c   1.000
_cell.angle_alpha   90.00
_cell.angle_beta   90.00
_cell.angle_gamma   90.00
#
_symmetry.space_group_name_H-M   'P 1'
#
loop_
_entity.id
_entity.type
_entity.pdbx_description
1 polymer ?
#
loop_
_entity_poly.entity_id
_entity_poly.type
_entity_poly.pdbx_seq_one_letter_code
_entity_poly.pdbx_strand_id
1 'polypeptide(L)'
;MAKILAFGPFWRDPASLAEPVGRRVAAVAEDLRSDTLFVALTRPQMFAGVTYSFFVINMIVAVELFLVFKSPWVLLAAVLVHLGGMIASLREPRVVDLWLTRVRHCPRVKNHDHWQCNSYRP
;
A
#
# COMPACT_ATOMS: atom_id res chain seq x y z
N MET A 1 2.56 -42.85 31.11
CA MET A 1 3.90 -42.68 30.51
C MET A 1 3.77 -42.87 29.00
N ALA A 2 4.01 -41.79 28.25
CA ALA A 2 4.32 -41.68 26.81
C ALA A 2 3.50 -42.47 25.75
N LYS A 3 2.55 -41.77 25.10
CA LYS A 3 2.21 -41.96 23.67
C LYS A 3 2.10 -40.58 23.00
N ILE A 4 3.26 -40.00 22.76
CA ILE A 4 3.51 -38.94 21.77
C ILE A 4 4.60 -39.54 20.87
N LEU A 5 4.63 -39.17 19.58
CA LEU A 5 5.54 -39.63 18.52
C LEU A 5 4.93 -40.68 17.56
N ALA A 6 3.91 -40.26 16.82
CA ALA A 6 3.74 -40.70 15.45
C ALA A 6 3.82 -39.46 14.54
N PHE A 7 4.95 -38.73 14.61
CA PHE A 7 5.36 -37.82 13.54
C PHE A 7 6.03 -38.70 12.49
N GLY A 8 5.29 -39.06 11.43
CA GLY A 8 5.93 -39.53 10.20
C GLY A 8 6.89 -38.45 9.67
N PRO A 9 7.83 -38.77 8.77
CA PRO A 9 8.72 -37.78 8.20
C PRO A 9 7.88 -36.81 7.35
N PHE A 10 7.46 -35.70 7.98
CA PHE A 10 6.77 -34.58 7.33
C PHE A 10 7.64 -33.92 6.24
N TRP A 11 8.95 -34.23 6.25
CA TRP A 11 9.98 -33.79 5.32
C TRP A 11 9.94 -34.56 3.99
N ARG A 12 8.77 -34.60 3.35
CA ARG A 12 8.67 -35.01 1.94
C ARG A 12 9.71 -34.19 1.17
N ASP A 13 10.61 -34.87 0.47
CA ASP A 13 11.73 -34.27 -0.26
C ASP A 13 11.24 -33.06 -1.08
N PRO A 14 11.68 -31.81 -0.80
CA PRO A 14 11.15 -30.62 -1.45
C PRO A 14 11.31 -30.67 -2.98
N ALA A 15 12.28 -31.43 -3.49
CA ALA A 15 12.46 -31.67 -4.92
C ALA A 15 11.27 -32.44 -5.55
N SER A 16 10.63 -33.36 -4.81
CA SER A 16 9.50 -34.17 -5.30
C SER A 16 8.22 -33.36 -5.51
N LEU A 17 8.07 -32.23 -4.81
CA LEU A 17 6.96 -31.29 -4.96
C LEU A 17 7.26 -30.20 -6.00
N ALA A 18 8.53 -29.91 -6.27
CA ALA A 18 8.96 -28.84 -7.17
C ALA A 18 8.66 -29.16 -8.65
N GLU A 19 8.90 -30.40 -9.11
CA GLU A 19 8.62 -30.85 -10.47
C GLU A 19 7.13 -30.71 -10.88
N PRO A 20 6.14 -31.22 -10.10
CA PRO A 20 4.73 -31.09 -10.45
C PRO A 20 4.17 -29.68 -10.24
N VAL A 21 4.71 -28.90 -9.29
CA VAL A 21 4.27 -27.51 -9.09
C VAL A 21 4.80 -26.64 -10.23
N GLY A 22 6.09 -26.71 -10.56
CA GLY A 22 6.68 -25.96 -11.65
C GLY A 22 5.99 -26.22 -13.00
N ARG A 23 5.65 -27.48 -13.29
CA ARG A 23 4.89 -27.85 -14.49
C ARG A 23 3.46 -27.32 -14.50
N ARG A 24 2.78 -27.27 -13.33
CA ARG A 24 1.45 -26.63 -13.20
C ARG A 24 1.53 -25.12 -13.35
N VAL A 25 2.54 -24.46 -12.78
CA VAL A 25 2.70 -23.01 -12.92
C VAL A 25 3.00 -22.64 -14.38
N ALA A 26 3.83 -23.44 -15.07
CA ALA A 26 4.10 -23.27 -16.50
C ALA A 26 2.85 -23.50 -17.37
N ALA A 27 2.06 -24.53 -17.09
CA ALA A 27 0.82 -24.80 -17.82
C ALA A 27 -0.26 -23.72 -17.57
N VAL A 28 -0.37 -23.21 -16.33
CA VAL A 28 -1.26 -22.08 -16.01
C VAL A 28 -0.73 -20.78 -16.63
N ALA A 29 0.59 -20.63 -16.75
CA ALA A 29 1.21 -19.48 -17.42
C ALA A 29 0.97 -19.49 -18.94
N GLU A 30 0.97 -20.66 -19.60
CA GLU A 30 0.58 -20.76 -21.01
C GLU A 30 -0.92 -20.46 -21.22
N ASP A 31 -1.77 -20.68 -20.21
CA ASP A 31 -3.21 -20.37 -20.21
C ASP A 31 -3.56 -18.99 -19.60
N LEU A 32 -2.56 -18.16 -19.28
CA LEU A 32 -2.77 -16.88 -18.61
C LEU A 32 -3.23 -15.81 -19.60
N ARG A 33 -4.54 -15.83 -19.88
CA ARG A 33 -5.24 -14.81 -20.64
C ARG A 33 -5.17 -13.46 -19.91
N SER A 34 -4.50 -12.47 -20.50
CA SER A 34 -4.41 -11.11 -19.96
C SER A 34 -5.41 -10.19 -20.65
N ASP A 35 -6.34 -9.62 -19.87
CA ASP A 35 -7.28 -8.61 -20.35
C ASP A 35 -6.73 -7.19 -20.13
N THR A 36 -7.07 -6.26 -21.02
CA THR A 36 -6.70 -4.85 -20.88
C THR A 36 -7.35 -4.25 -19.63
N LEU A 37 -6.53 -3.78 -18.69
CA LEU A 37 -7.01 -3.13 -17.48
C LEU A 37 -7.30 -1.65 -17.76
N PHE A 38 -8.58 -1.27 -17.68
CA PHE A 38 -9.00 0.13 -17.73
C PHE A 38 -8.59 0.86 -16.45
N VAL A 39 -7.37 1.39 -16.43
CA VAL A 39 -6.73 2.00 -15.26
C VAL A 39 -7.59 3.11 -14.63
N ALA A 40 -8.35 3.86 -15.44
CA ALA A 40 -9.24 4.91 -14.94
C ALA A 40 -10.34 4.40 -13.98
N LEU A 41 -10.84 3.17 -14.17
CA LEU A 41 -11.88 2.58 -13.32
C LEU A 41 -11.36 1.98 -12.01
N THR A 42 -10.05 1.78 -11.92
CA THR A 42 -9.39 1.11 -10.78
C THR A 42 -8.51 2.04 -9.96
N ARG A 43 -8.24 3.25 -10.48
CA ARG A 43 -7.52 4.31 -9.77
C ARG A 43 -8.47 5.05 -8.82
N PRO A 44 -7.95 5.55 -7.69
CA PRO A 44 -8.71 6.48 -6.87
C PRO A 44 -9.04 7.75 -7.68
N GLN A 45 -10.09 8.46 -7.29
CA GLN A 45 -10.39 9.77 -7.87
C GLN A 45 -9.21 10.74 -7.62
N MET A 46 -8.66 11.30 -8.70
CA MET A 46 -7.54 12.24 -8.66
C MET A 46 -7.95 13.63 -9.15
N PHE A 47 -7.36 14.68 -8.59
CA PHE A 47 -7.54 16.07 -9.00
C PHE A 47 -6.20 16.78 -9.02
N ALA A 48 -5.87 17.47 -10.13
CA ALA A 48 -4.61 18.18 -10.30
C ALA A 48 -3.35 17.37 -9.91
N GLY A 49 -3.30 16.08 -10.28
CA GLY A 49 -2.15 15.19 -10.07
C GLY A 49 -2.03 14.53 -8.69
N VAL A 50 -2.95 14.80 -7.75
CA VAL A 50 -2.99 14.20 -6.40
C VAL A 50 -4.33 13.52 -6.15
N THR A 51 -4.48 12.77 -5.05
CA THR A 51 -5.79 12.19 -4.68
C THR A 51 -6.78 13.27 -4.26
N TYR A 52 -8.07 13.03 -4.51
CA TYR A 52 -9.13 13.96 -4.15
C TYR A 52 -9.11 14.32 -2.66
N SER A 53 -8.93 13.33 -1.78
CA SER A 53 -8.85 13.55 -0.32
C SER A 53 -7.72 14.51 0.06
N PHE A 54 -6.52 14.31 -0.49
CA PHE A 54 -5.37 15.18 -0.22
C PHE A 54 -5.61 16.61 -0.73
N PHE A 55 -6.15 16.76 -1.94
CA PHE A 55 -6.47 18.07 -2.50
C PHE A 55 -7.44 18.85 -1.60
N VAL A 56 -8.52 18.20 -1.17
CA VAL A 56 -9.54 18.82 -0.31
C VAL A 56 -8.95 19.23 1.04
N ILE A 57 -8.15 18.37 1.68
CA ILE A 57 -7.49 18.69 2.95
C ILE A 57 -6.53 19.88 2.78
N ASN A 58 -5.70 19.88 1.73
CA ASN A 58 -4.77 20.98 1.45
C ASN A 58 -5.53 22.30 1.25
N MET A 59 -6.66 22.27 0.54
CA MET A 59 -7.47 23.46 0.31
C MET A 59 -8.15 23.97 1.60
N ILE A 60 -8.75 23.09 2.40
CA ILE A 60 -9.37 23.46 3.68
C ILE A 60 -8.32 24.09 4.60
N VAL A 61 -7.18 23.44 4.79
CA VAL A 61 -6.08 23.95 5.63
C VAL A 61 -5.57 25.29 5.09
N ALA A 62 -5.39 25.43 3.78
CA ALA A 62 -4.94 26.68 3.18
C ALA A 62 -5.93 27.84 3.45
N VAL A 63 -7.24 27.59 3.30
CA VAL A 63 -8.27 28.59 3.58
C VAL A 63 -8.31 28.96 5.05
N GLU A 64 -8.29 27.98 5.95
CA GLU A 64 -8.27 28.21 7.41
C GLU A 64 -7.06 29.04 7.83
N LEU A 65 -5.85 28.64 7.39
CA LEU A 65 -4.62 29.36 7.70
C LEU A 65 -4.60 30.76 7.07
N PHE A 66 -5.15 30.93 5.88
CA PHE A 66 -5.26 32.24 5.25
C PHE A 66 -6.17 33.17 6.05
N LEU A 67 -7.30 32.68 6.56
CA LEU A 67 -8.22 33.49 7.38
C LEU A 67 -7.61 33.90 8.73
N VAL A 68 -6.83 33.00 9.33
CA VAL A 68 -6.11 33.24 10.59
C VAL A 68 -4.98 34.24 10.40
N PHE A 69 -4.04 33.97 9.48
CA PHE A 69 -2.83 34.77 9.30
C PHE A 69 -3.03 36.00 8.41
N LYS A 70 -4.09 36.02 7.58
CA LYS A 70 -4.38 37.07 6.58
C LYS A 70 -3.18 37.38 5.68
N SER A 71 -2.39 36.37 5.37
CA SER A 71 -1.13 36.51 4.65
C SER A 71 -1.16 35.71 3.34
N PRO A 72 -0.81 36.32 2.19
CA PRO A 72 -0.79 35.63 0.90
C PRO A 72 0.29 34.54 0.84
N TRP A 73 1.31 34.58 1.71
CA TRP A 73 2.35 33.55 1.80
C TRP A 73 1.81 32.16 2.14
N VAL A 74 0.64 32.09 2.78
CA VAL A 74 -0.06 30.82 3.03
C VAL A 74 -0.42 30.11 1.73
N LEU A 75 -0.81 30.86 0.69
CA LEU A 75 -1.15 30.28 -0.61
C LEU A 75 0.08 29.68 -1.29
N LEU A 76 1.23 30.36 -1.20
CA LEU A 76 2.50 29.82 -1.71
C LEU A 76 2.86 28.52 -0.99
N ALA A 77 2.76 28.49 0.35
CA ALA A 77 3.00 27.28 1.13
C ALA A 77 2.05 26.14 0.72
N ALA A 78 0.77 26.42 0.52
CA ALA A 78 -0.22 25.44 0.06
C ALA A 78 0.10 24.87 -1.33
N VAL A 79 0.62 25.70 -2.25
CA VAL A 79 1.09 25.23 -3.56
C VAL A 79 2.30 24.33 -3.41
N LEU A 80 3.28 24.70 -2.58
CA LEU A 80 4.47 23.88 -2.34
C LEU A 80 4.11 22.51 -1.73
N VAL A 81 3.21 22.48 -0.77
CA VAL A 81 2.68 21.24 -0.19
C VAL A 81 1.97 20.41 -1.25
N HIS A 82 1.14 21.02 -2.09
CA HIS A 82 0.46 20.33 -3.19
C HIS A 82 1.43 19.71 -4.20
N LEU A 83 2.47 20.45 -4.60
CA LEU A 83 3.51 19.96 -5.50
C LEU A 83 4.30 18.80 -4.86
N GLY A 84 4.58 18.87 -3.56
CA GLY A 84 5.16 17.75 -2.82
C GLY A 84 4.28 16.50 -2.89
N GLY A 85 2.97 16.67 -2.71
CA GLY A 85 1.98 15.59 -2.90
C GLY A 85 1.99 15.02 -4.32
N MET A 86 2.05 15.89 -5.33
CA MET A 86 2.09 15.48 -6.75
C MET A 86 3.32 14.63 -7.06
N ILE A 87 4.50 15.06 -6.57
CA ILE A 87 5.75 14.30 -6.73
C ILE A 87 5.65 12.93 -6.04
N ALA A 88 5.08 12.87 -4.84
CA ALA A 88 4.86 11.61 -4.15
C ALA A 88 3.94 10.67 -4.94
N SER A 89 2.89 11.21 -5.56
CA SER A 89 1.93 10.47 -6.39
C SER A 89 2.51 9.92 -7.71
N LEU A 90 3.71 10.32 -8.12
CA LEU A 90 4.39 9.75 -9.30
C LEU A 90 4.77 8.29 -9.11
N ARG A 91 5.12 7.89 -7.88
CA ARG A 91 5.48 6.49 -7.56
C ARG A 91 4.24 5.63 -7.35
N GLU A 92 3.31 6.12 -6.55
CA GLU A 92 2.04 5.45 -6.31
C GLU A 92 0.94 6.50 -6.08
N PRO A 93 -0.17 6.44 -6.83
CA PRO A 93 -1.22 7.48 -6.80
C PRO A 93 -1.91 7.64 -5.45
N ARG A 94 -2.09 6.56 -4.68
CA ARG A 94 -2.68 6.45 -3.33
C ARG A 94 -1.64 6.61 -2.21
N VAL A 95 -0.43 7.11 -2.45
CA VAL A 95 0.65 7.16 -1.45
C VAL A 95 0.20 7.78 -0.12
N VAL A 96 -0.56 8.87 -0.17
CA VAL A 96 -1.08 9.57 1.01
C VAL A 96 -2.14 8.73 1.74
N ASP A 97 -3.06 8.11 1.01
CA ASP A 97 -4.12 7.29 1.59
C ASP A 97 -3.55 6.01 2.21
N LEU A 98 -2.56 5.40 1.58
CA LEU A 98 -1.82 4.24 2.10
C LEU A 98 -1.00 4.62 3.33
N TRP A 99 -0.36 5.79 3.32
CA TRP A 99 0.35 6.31 4.49
C TRP A 99 -0.62 6.52 5.66
N LEU A 100 -1.77 7.14 5.41
CA LEU A 100 -2.79 7.38 6.44
C LEU A 100 -3.37 6.06 6.98
N THR A 101 -3.67 5.11 6.10
CA THR A 101 -4.12 3.76 6.47
C THR A 101 -3.08 3.05 7.33
N ARG A 102 -1.81 3.14 6.95
CA ARG A 102 -0.70 2.58 7.73
C ARG A 102 -0.64 3.21 9.12
N VAL A 103 -0.75 4.52 9.22
CA VAL A 103 -0.71 5.20 10.53
C VAL A 103 -1.92 4.85 11.40
N ARG A 104 -3.11 4.68 10.80
CA ARG A 104 -4.36 4.40 11.52
C ARG A 104 -4.52 2.94 11.97
N HIS A 105 -4.29 2.01 11.06
CA HIS A 105 -4.61 0.59 11.26
C HIS A 105 -3.37 -0.28 11.45
N CYS A 106 -2.23 0.14 10.92
CA CYS A 106 -1.00 -0.64 10.91
C CYS A 106 0.18 0.09 11.57
N PRO A 107 0.01 0.69 12.77
CA PRO A 107 1.12 1.38 13.43
C PRO A 107 2.26 0.40 13.71
N ARG A 108 3.50 0.90 13.68
CA ARG A 108 4.68 0.06 13.91
C ARG A 108 4.73 -0.37 15.38
N VAL A 109 4.65 -1.68 15.64
CA VAL A 109 4.66 -2.23 17.01
C VAL A 109 6.08 -2.29 17.57
N LYS A 110 6.24 -2.28 18.90
CA LYS A 110 7.56 -2.31 19.56
C LYS A 110 8.44 -3.50 19.15
N ASN A 111 7.81 -4.63 18.80
CA ASN A 111 8.52 -5.85 18.38
C ASN A 111 8.91 -5.85 16.89
N HIS A 112 8.58 -4.80 16.14
CA HIS A 112 8.85 -4.76 14.71
C HIS A 112 10.34 -4.85 14.41
N ASP A 113 11.22 -4.34 15.26
CA ASP A 113 12.66 -4.39 14.96
C ASP A 113 13.22 -5.82 15.01
N HIS A 114 12.60 -6.71 15.79
CA HIS A 114 12.98 -8.12 15.81
C HIS A 114 12.41 -8.90 14.61
N TRP A 115 11.14 -8.68 14.27
CA TRP A 115 10.44 -9.49 13.24
C TRP A 115 10.41 -8.85 11.85
N GLN A 116 10.70 -7.56 11.74
CA GLN A 116 10.57 -6.74 10.54
C GLN A 116 9.16 -6.78 9.89
N CYS A 117 8.15 -7.18 10.67
CA CYS A 117 6.77 -7.29 10.21
C CYS A 117 5.76 -6.93 11.32
N ASN A 118 4.58 -6.48 10.90
CA ASN A 118 3.42 -6.32 11.76
C ASN A 118 2.54 -7.57 11.63
N SER A 119 2.24 -8.23 12.75
CA SER A 119 1.21 -9.29 12.79
C SER A 119 -0.17 -8.66 12.98
N TYR A 120 -1.05 -8.84 12.02
CA TYR A 120 -2.44 -8.38 12.09
C TYR A 120 -3.33 -9.51 12.61
N ARG A 121 -4.17 -9.22 13.61
CA ARG A 121 -5.31 -10.07 13.93
C ARG A 121 -6.54 -9.53 13.19
N PRO A 122 -7.27 -10.36 12.43
CA PRO A 122 -8.52 -9.95 11.78
C PRO A 122 -9.59 -9.61 12.80
#